data_AF-A0A7X7RVC9-F1
#
_entry.id   AF-A0A7X7RVC9-F1
#
_cell.length_a   1.000
_cell.length_b   1.000
_cell.length_c   1.000
_cell.angle_alpha   90.00
_cell.angle_beta   90.00
_cell.angle_gamma   90.00
#
_symmetry.space_group_name_H-M   'P 1'
#
loop_
_entity.id
_entity.type
_entity.pdbx_description
1 polymer ?
#
loop_
_entity_poly.entity_id
_entity_poly.type
_entity_poly.pdbx_seq_one_letter_code
_entity_poly.pdbx_strand_id
1 'polypeptide(L)'
;MRKQLIALALASILIGGLYAQDNPNNPPETQPQPQAPELNEQMPPMPHHLPGGGWARRKAEEFNRVLEKLKADDPKEYQRIEKLRKTDQEQYFRELRKLYPRYAWAPTKAMKLEKKCWELGEQYQIARTDEEKEQIKKELEATVAECMEAMLNESRARLENLTKHLAEMEEQKDEINKSRVKFFLETKRPDKKAPRRPFPKKE
;
A
#
# COMPACT_ATOMS: atom_id res chain seq x y z
N MET A 1 19.48 6.24 -53.38
CA MET A 1 18.02 6.51 -53.49
C MET A 1 17.36 5.88 -52.28
N ARG A 2 16.55 6.49 -51.40
CA ARG A 2 15.96 7.82 -51.25
C ARG A 2 15.86 8.05 -49.73
N LYS A 3 16.22 9.26 -49.29
CA LYS A 3 15.84 9.82 -47.99
C LYS A 3 14.34 10.10 -48.01
N GLN A 4 13.61 9.84 -46.92
CA GLN A 4 12.37 10.58 -46.64
C GLN A 4 12.35 10.99 -45.17
N LEU A 5 12.54 12.29 -45.00
CA LEU A 5 12.20 13.11 -43.84
C LEU A 5 10.68 13.18 -43.73
N ILE A 6 10.13 13.02 -42.53
CA ILE A 6 8.79 13.53 -42.21
C ILE A 6 8.99 14.61 -41.14
N ALA A 7 8.64 15.83 -41.52
CA ALA A 7 8.62 17.02 -40.70
C ALA A 7 7.17 17.44 -40.46
N LEU A 8 6.98 18.19 -39.36
CA LEU A 8 5.84 19.07 -39.02
C LEU A 8 4.53 18.34 -38.61
N ALA A 9 3.73 18.83 -37.67
CA ALA A 9 3.53 20.21 -37.24
C ALA A 9 3.10 20.32 -35.78
N LEU A 10 3.50 21.44 -35.16
CA LEU A 10 2.93 22.06 -33.97
C LEU A 10 1.45 22.41 -34.19
N ALA A 11 0.60 22.14 -33.20
CA ALA A 11 -0.71 22.77 -33.06
C ALA A 11 -0.85 23.27 -31.62
N SER A 12 -0.54 24.55 -31.45
CA SER A 12 -0.88 25.33 -30.26
C SER A 12 -2.39 25.54 -30.21
N ILE A 13 -3.04 25.15 -29.12
CA ILE A 13 -4.40 25.61 -28.81
C ILE A 13 -4.32 26.49 -27.56
N LEU A 14 -4.33 27.79 -27.82
CA LEU A 14 -4.77 28.85 -26.90
C LEU A 14 -6.28 28.69 -26.69
N ILE A 15 -6.72 28.48 -25.45
CA ILE A 15 -8.08 28.81 -25.04
C ILE A 15 -7.97 29.98 -24.08
N GLY A 16 -8.22 31.18 -24.62
CA GLY A 16 -8.48 32.38 -23.87
C GLY A 16 -9.81 32.29 -23.12
N GLY A 17 -9.85 32.95 -21.96
CA GLY A 17 -11.01 33.02 -21.08
C GLY A 17 -12.10 33.96 -21.56
N LEU A 18 -13.30 33.72 -21.04
CA LEU A 18 -14.53 34.53 -21.09
C LEU A 18 -15.47 33.91 -20.02
N TYR A 19 -16.20 34.58 -19.13
CA TYR A 19 -16.30 35.94 -18.62
C TYR A 19 -16.77 35.80 -17.16
N ALA A 20 -16.20 36.59 -16.25
CA ALA A 20 -16.88 36.94 -15.00
C ALA A 20 -17.69 38.20 -15.29
N GLN A 21 -19.00 38.15 -15.05
CA GLN A 21 -19.87 39.33 -15.10
C GLN A 21 -20.53 39.47 -13.73
N ASP A 22 -19.94 40.37 -12.94
CA ASP A 22 -20.47 40.82 -11.65
C ASP A 22 -21.81 41.54 -11.87
N ASN A 23 -22.84 41.05 -11.19
CA ASN A 23 -24.13 41.73 -11.06
C ASN A 23 -24.30 42.16 -9.59
N PRO A 24 -24.20 43.46 -9.26
CA PRO A 24 -24.03 43.92 -7.87
C PRO A 24 -25.35 44.09 -7.09
N ASN A 25 -26.42 43.35 -7.38
CA ASN A 25 -27.71 43.66 -6.77
C ASN A 25 -28.63 42.47 -6.46
N ASN A 26 -28.09 41.41 -5.86
CA ASN A 26 -28.91 40.44 -5.13
C ASN A 26 -28.54 40.45 -3.64
N PRO A 27 -29.52 40.60 -2.72
CA PRO A 27 -29.28 40.35 -1.31
C PRO A 27 -28.93 38.86 -1.09
N PRO A 28 -28.14 38.52 -0.07
CA PRO A 28 -27.72 37.14 0.14
C PRO A 28 -28.94 36.29 0.49
N GLU A 29 -29.40 35.48 -0.47
CA GLU A 29 -30.23 34.32 -0.16
C GLU A 29 -29.45 33.47 0.82
N THR A 30 -30.02 33.35 2.03
CA THR A 30 -29.52 32.42 3.04
C THR A 30 -29.76 31.03 2.50
N GLN A 31 -28.76 30.49 1.80
CA GLN A 31 -28.75 29.08 1.46
C GLN A 31 -28.90 28.30 2.77
N PRO A 32 -29.85 27.36 2.90
CA PRO A 32 -29.79 26.41 3.98
C PRO A 32 -28.44 25.70 3.85
N GLN A 33 -27.57 25.87 4.85
CA GLN A 33 -26.35 25.10 4.95
C GLN A 33 -26.72 23.63 4.72
N PRO A 34 -26.02 22.92 3.81
CA PRO A 34 -26.07 21.47 3.82
C PRO A 34 -25.69 21.05 5.23
N GLN A 35 -26.65 20.52 5.99
CA GLN A 35 -26.32 19.87 7.24
C GLN A 35 -25.28 18.82 6.88
N ALA A 36 -24.05 19.00 7.37
CA ALA A 36 -23.06 17.95 7.31
C ALA A 36 -23.74 16.71 7.89
N PRO A 37 -23.79 15.56 7.17
CA PRO A 37 -24.40 14.38 7.72
C PRO A 37 -23.75 14.14 9.08
N GLU A 38 -24.56 14.17 10.13
CA GLU A 38 -24.17 13.79 11.47
C GLU A 38 -23.44 12.47 11.33
N LEU A 39 -22.13 12.48 11.57
CA LEU A 39 -21.26 11.33 11.39
C LEU A 39 -21.59 10.38 12.53
N ASN A 40 -22.66 9.62 12.37
CA ASN A 40 -22.99 8.52 13.24
C ASN A 40 -21.81 7.53 13.11
N GLU A 41 -20.96 7.45 14.13
CA GLU A 41 -19.79 6.57 14.25
C GLU A 41 -20.16 5.07 14.29
N GLN A 42 -21.26 4.69 13.66
CA GLN A 42 -21.53 3.32 13.26
C GLN A 42 -21.14 3.19 11.79
N MET A 43 -19.82 3.12 11.58
CA MET A 43 -19.28 2.46 10.41
C MET A 43 -20.07 1.15 10.22
N PRO A 44 -20.70 0.92 9.06
CA PRO A 44 -21.28 -0.38 8.77
C PRO A 44 -20.18 -1.43 8.97
N PRO A 45 -20.47 -2.62 9.54
CA PRO A 45 -19.47 -3.66 9.68
C PRO A 45 -18.89 -3.93 8.30
N MET A 46 -17.62 -3.53 8.12
CA MET A 46 -16.89 -3.73 6.88
C MET A 46 -17.05 -5.19 6.47
N PRO A 47 -17.59 -5.49 5.27
CA PRO A 47 -17.68 -6.85 4.81
C PRO A 47 -16.25 -7.41 4.71
N HIS A 48 -15.87 -8.30 5.63
CA HIS A 48 -14.54 -8.93 5.71
C HIS A 48 -14.25 -9.93 4.58
N HIS A 49 -14.68 -9.63 3.36
CA HIS A 49 -14.68 -10.55 2.23
C HIS A 49 -14.34 -9.80 0.96
N LEU A 50 -13.27 -9.00 0.98
CA LEU A 50 -12.53 -8.72 -0.24
C LEU A 50 -11.66 -9.95 -0.57
N PRO A 51 -11.47 -10.28 -1.86
CA PRO A 51 -10.61 -11.39 -2.29
C PRO A 51 -9.15 -11.01 -1.97
N GLY A 52 -8.74 -11.30 -0.73
CA GLY A 52 -7.54 -10.72 -0.11
C GLY A 52 -6.86 -11.65 0.90
N GLY A 53 -7.09 -12.97 0.80
CA GLY A 53 -6.38 -13.97 1.62
C GLY A 53 -4.85 -13.91 1.47
N GLY A 54 -4.34 -13.32 0.39
CA GLY A 54 -2.91 -13.11 0.15
C GLY A 54 -2.24 -12.14 1.13
N TRP A 55 -2.94 -11.12 1.65
CA TRP A 55 -2.35 -10.19 2.62
C TRP A 55 -2.13 -10.85 3.97
N ALA A 56 -3.11 -11.62 4.44
CA ALA A 56 -3.01 -12.40 5.67
C ALA A 56 -1.97 -13.53 5.54
N ARG A 57 -1.89 -14.20 4.38
CA ARG A 57 -0.91 -15.25 4.08
C ARG A 57 0.52 -14.71 4.03
N ARG A 58 0.78 -13.61 3.30
CA ARG A 58 2.10 -12.95 3.28
C ARG A 58 2.53 -12.47 4.66
N LYS A 59 1.61 -11.89 5.43
CA LYS A 59 1.90 -11.52 6.83
C LYS A 59 2.24 -12.73 7.68
N ALA A 60 1.56 -13.86 7.51
CA ALA A 60 1.86 -15.08 8.22
C ALA A 60 3.24 -15.67 7.85
N GLU A 61 3.59 -15.68 6.57
CA GLU A 61 4.91 -16.14 6.08
C GLU A 61 6.05 -15.27 6.65
N GLU A 62 5.86 -13.96 6.66
CA GLU A 62 6.81 -13.01 7.23
C GLU A 62 6.97 -13.17 8.76
N PHE A 63 5.87 -13.36 9.48
CA PHE A 63 5.94 -13.67 10.92
C PHE A 63 6.66 -14.99 11.18
N ASN A 64 6.44 -16.01 10.35
CA ASN A 64 7.16 -17.28 10.47
C ASN A 64 8.66 -17.10 10.21
N ARG A 65 9.07 -16.30 9.21
CA ARG A 65 10.49 -15.99 8.96
C ARG A 65 11.16 -15.30 10.14
N VAL A 66 10.48 -14.32 10.76
CA VAL A 66 11.01 -13.64 11.95
C VAL A 66 11.14 -14.59 13.12
N LEU A 67 10.17 -15.48 13.31
CA LEU A 67 10.22 -16.50 14.37
C LEU A 67 11.34 -17.53 14.14
N GLU A 68 11.58 -17.97 12.91
CA GLU A 68 12.68 -18.89 12.60
C GLU A 68 14.05 -18.21 12.81
N LYS A 69 14.20 -16.94 12.43
CA LYS A 69 15.41 -16.17 12.75
C LYS A 69 15.61 -16.01 14.26
N LEU A 70 14.55 -15.61 14.98
CA LEU A 70 14.59 -15.49 16.43
C LEU A 70 14.96 -16.80 17.11
N LYS A 71 14.47 -17.94 16.60
CA LYS A 71 14.80 -19.27 17.12
C LYS A 71 16.29 -19.59 16.97
N ALA A 72 16.93 -19.12 15.91
CA ALA A 72 18.36 -19.29 15.67
C ALA A 72 19.21 -18.32 16.50
N ASP A 73 18.79 -17.05 16.59
CA ASP A 73 19.57 -15.97 17.23
C ASP A 73 19.40 -15.93 18.76
N ASP A 74 18.16 -16.09 19.25
CA ASP A 74 17.82 -16.11 20.68
C ASP A 74 16.70 -17.13 20.98
N PRO A 75 17.05 -18.41 21.22
CA PRO A 75 16.09 -19.46 21.49
C PRO A 75 15.30 -19.27 22.79
N LYS A 76 15.85 -18.51 23.77
CA LYS A 76 15.15 -18.24 25.04
C LYS A 76 14.00 -17.27 24.82
N GLU A 77 14.24 -16.22 24.03
CA GLU A 77 13.22 -15.25 23.66
C GLU A 77 12.14 -15.85 22.75
N TYR A 78 12.54 -16.74 21.83
CA TYR A 78 11.59 -17.53 21.05
C TYR A 78 10.61 -18.32 21.92
N GLN A 79 11.11 -19.05 22.92
CA GLN A 79 10.26 -19.83 23.82
C GLN A 79 9.32 -18.93 24.64
N ARG A 80 9.79 -17.75 25.07
CA ARG A 80 8.94 -16.76 25.78
C ARG A 80 7.77 -16.33 24.91
N ILE A 81 8.04 -16.00 23.65
CA ILE A 81 7.01 -15.55 22.70
C ILE A 81 6.09 -16.70 22.29
N GLU A 82 6.59 -17.92 22.13
CA GLU A 82 5.74 -19.07 21.83
C GLU A 82 4.77 -19.39 22.99
N LYS A 83 5.20 -19.18 24.25
CA LYS A 83 4.30 -19.27 25.40
C LYS A 83 3.21 -18.21 25.37
N LEU A 84 3.54 -16.97 24.98
CA LEU A 84 2.54 -15.91 24.79
C LEU A 84 1.49 -16.29 23.75
N ARG A 85 1.88 -16.96 22.66
CA ARG A 85 0.93 -17.43 21.63
C ARG A 85 -0.22 -18.28 22.20
N LYS A 86 0.04 -19.05 23.26
CA LYS A 86 -0.94 -19.93 23.92
C LYS A 86 -1.71 -19.24 25.06
N THR A 87 -1.11 -18.23 25.69
CA THR A 87 -1.61 -17.63 26.94
C THR A 87 -2.23 -16.24 26.74
N ASP A 88 -1.60 -15.37 25.95
CA ASP A 88 -2.07 -14.02 25.64
C ASP A 88 -1.75 -13.68 24.18
N GLN A 89 -2.78 -13.82 23.35
CA GLN A 89 -2.67 -13.61 21.91
C GLN A 89 -2.39 -12.14 21.55
N GLU A 90 -2.89 -11.18 22.33
CA GLU A 90 -2.62 -9.76 22.06
C GLU A 90 -1.18 -9.41 22.40
N GLN A 91 -0.69 -9.87 23.55
CA GLN A 91 0.68 -9.66 23.96
C GLN A 91 1.65 -10.38 23.02
N TYR A 92 1.30 -11.58 22.54
CA TYR A 92 2.02 -12.27 21.48
C TYR A 92 2.19 -11.40 20.24
N PHE A 93 1.11 -10.82 19.73
CA PHE A 93 1.20 -9.93 18.57
C PHE A 93 1.93 -8.61 18.89
N ARG A 94 1.84 -8.08 20.11
CA ARG A 94 2.62 -6.90 20.54
C ARG A 94 4.12 -7.19 20.53
N GLU A 95 4.56 -8.29 21.12
CA GLU A 95 5.97 -8.69 21.17
C GLU A 95 6.49 -9.07 19.77
N LEU A 96 5.71 -9.80 18.98
CA LEU A 96 6.04 -10.05 17.58
C LEU A 96 6.16 -8.76 16.77
N ARG A 97 5.31 -7.76 16.99
CA ARG A 97 5.40 -6.45 16.34
C ARG A 97 6.61 -5.62 16.81
N LYS A 98 7.23 -5.94 17.95
CA LYS A 98 8.49 -5.32 18.40
C LYS A 98 9.70 -5.95 17.71
N LEU A 99 9.65 -7.28 17.53
CA LEU A 99 10.68 -8.04 16.80
C LEU A 99 10.58 -7.86 15.29
N TYR A 100 9.36 -7.63 14.81
CA TYR A 100 9.15 -7.01 13.53
C TYR A 100 9.67 -5.58 13.65
N PRO A 101 10.69 -5.13 12.89
CA PRO A 101 10.83 -3.70 12.69
C PRO A 101 9.46 -3.21 12.22
N ARG A 102 8.90 -2.22 12.92
CA ARG A 102 7.53 -1.71 12.76
C ARG A 102 7.36 -1.26 11.31
N TYR A 103 7.01 -2.22 10.45
CA TYR A 103 7.48 -2.28 9.08
C TYR A 103 9.02 -2.27 8.93
N ALA A 104 9.55 -3.13 8.04
CA ALA A 104 10.77 -2.79 7.33
C ALA A 104 10.46 -1.62 6.37
N TRP A 105 10.14 -0.43 6.90
CA TRP A 105 10.28 0.82 6.16
C TRP A 105 11.74 1.24 6.26
N ALA A 106 12.66 0.35 5.87
CA ALA A 106 13.86 0.90 5.24
C ALA A 106 13.28 1.73 4.09
N PRO A 107 13.44 3.07 4.12
CA PRO A 107 12.73 3.91 3.17
C PRO A 107 13.08 3.40 1.78
N THR A 108 12.06 3.11 0.98
CA THR A 108 12.27 2.56 -0.35
C THR A 108 13.14 3.54 -1.13
N LYS A 109 13.80 3.07 -2.19
CA LYS A 109 14.59 3.96 -3.04
C LYS A 109 13.76 5.18 -3.48
N ALA A 110 12.50 4.96 -3.86
CA ALA A 110 11.55 6.01 -4.20
C ALA A 110 11.33 7.00 -3.05
N MET A 111 11.05 6.54 -1.83
CA MET A 111 10.85 7.44 -0.68
C MET A 111 12.09 8.28 -0.34
N LYS A 112 13.30 7.71 -0.48
CA LYS A 112 14.54 8.47 -0.27
C LYS A 112 14.72 9.56 -1.33
N LEU A 113 14.43 9.22 -2.59
CA LEU A 113 14.52 10.16 -3.72
C LEU A 113 13.45 11.24 -3.63
N GLU A 114 12.24 10.91 -3.23
CA GLU A 114 11.17 11.88 -2.99
C GLU A 114 11.56 12.88 -1.90
N LYS A 115 12.14 12.40 -0.79
CA LYS A 115 12.70 13.29 0.23
C LYS A 115 13.77 14.22 -0.36
N LYS A 116 14.68 13.71 -1.19
CA LYS A 116 15.70 14.51 -1.87
C LYS A 116 15.07 15.54 -2.81
N CYS A 117 13.99 15.22 -3.51
CA CYS A 117 13.25 16.17 -4.35
C CYS A 117 12.71 17.34 -3.54
N TRP A 118 12.15 17.08 -2.34
CA TRP A 118 11.71 18.14 -1.43
C TRP A 118 12.86 19.03 -0.98
N GLU A 119 13.98 18.41 -0.56
CA GLU A 119 15.19 19.15 -0.14
C GLU A 119 15.76 20.02 -1.28
N LEU A 120 15.79 19.52 -2.51
CA LEU A 120 16.21 20.29 -3.70
C LEU A 120 15.21 21.41 -4.04
N GLY A 121 13.92 21.17 -3.87
CA GLY A 121 12.88 22.17 -4.03
C GLY A 121 13.05 23.34 -3.06
N GLU A 122 13.35 23.05 -1.79
CA GLU A 122 13.66 24.07 -0.78
C GLU A 122 14.93 24.86 -1.15
N GLN A 123 15.99 24.18 -1.56
CA GLN A 123 17.23 24.82 -2.00
C GLN A 123 17.01 25.76 -3.20
N TYR A 124 16.17 25.35 -4.16
CA TYR A 124 15.83 26.17 -5.33
C TYR A 124 15.15 27.49 -4.94
N GLN A 125 14.28 27.48 -3.92
CA GLN A 125 13.59 28.68 -3.45
C GLN A 125 14.53 29.67 -2.76
N ILE A 126 15.59 29.18 -2.12
CA ILE A 126 16.53 30.00 -1.33
C ILE A 126 17.75 30.44 -2.18
N ALA A 127 18.02 29.76 -3.30
CA ALA A 127 19.12 30.08 -4.22
C ALA A 127 19.06 31.53 -4.72
N ARG A 128 20.22 32.19 -4.75
CA ARG A 128 20.32 33.63 -5.02
C ARG A 128 20.71 33.94 -6.46
N THR A 129 21.37 33.01 -7.13
CA THR A 129 21.84 33.19 -8.50
C THR A 129 21.05 32.31 -9.46
N ASP A 130 20.95 32.76 -10.70
CA ASP A 130 20.27 31.99 -11.76
C ASP A 130 21.07 30.72 -12.13
N GLU A 131 22.39 30.77 -11.98
CA GLU A 131 23.28 29.62 -12.18
C GLU A 131 23.05 28.52 -11.14
N GLU A 132 22.91 28.88 -9.86
CA GLU A 132 22.55 27.93 -8.79
C GLU A 132 21.17 27.32 -9.02
N LYS A 133 20.20 28.15 -9.41
CA LYS A 133 18.84 27.70 -9.72
C LYS A 133 18.82 26.71 -10.88
N GLU A 134 19.55 26.99 -11.96
CA GLU A 134 19.62 26.10 -13.12
C GLU A 134 20.29 24.77 -12.77
N GLN A 135 21.33 24.79 -11.92
CA GLN A 135 21.97 23.56 -11.45
C GLN A 135 21.05 22.72 -10.57
N ILE A 136 20.38 23.34 -9.58
CA ILE A 136 19.42 22.65 -8.70
C ILE A 136 18.25 22.09 -9.51
N LYS A 137 17.76 22.84 -10.51
CA LYS A 137 16.68 22.40 -11.39
C LYS A 137 17.08 21.13 -12.16
N LYS A 138 18.27 21.10 -12.76
CA LYS A 138 18.77 19.89 -13.45
C LYS A 138 18.88 18.69 -12.52
N GLU A 139 19.37 18.91 -11.30
CA GLU A 139 19.48 17.85 -10.31
C GLU A 139 18.09 17.35 -9.83
N LEU A 140 17.13 18.27 -9.69
CA LEU A 140 15.75 17.95 -9.34
C LEU A 140 15.09 17.13 -10.45
N GLU A 141 15.20 17.54 -11.70
CA GLU A 141 14.67 16.81 -12.87
C GLU A 141 15.25 15.38 -12.93
N ALA A 142 16.56 15.23 -12.74
CA ALA A 142 17.21 13.92 -12.69
C ALA A 142 16.71 13.06 -11.51
N THR A 143 16.56 13.65 -10.32
CA THR A 143 16.10 12.94 -9.12
C THR A 143 14.64 12.51 -9.25
N VAL A 144 13.78 13.34 -9.85
CA VAL A 144 12.38 12.99 -10.14
C VAL A 144 12.30 11.82 -11.12
N ALA A 145 13.10 11.83 -12.20
CA ALA A 145 13.15 10.73 -13.15
C ALA A 145 13.59 9.42 -12.48
N GLU A 146 14.61 9.47 -11.62
CA GLU A 146 15.08 8.30 -10.87
C GLU A 146 14.03 7.79 -9.87
N CYS A 147 13.28 8.69 -9.23
CA CYS A 147 12.19 8.34 -8.32
C CYS A 147 11.08 7.56 -9.05
N MET A 148 10.67 8.06 -10.23
CA MET A 148 9.67 7.41 -11.08
C MET A 148 10.12 6.01 -11.51
N GLU A 149 11.37 5.87 -11.96
CA GLU A 149 11.92 4.57 -12.36
C GLU A 149 11.99 3.59 -11.18
N ALA A 150 12.33 4.07 -9.98
CA ALA A 150 12.30 3.24 -8.78
C ALA A 150 10.88 2.72 -8.45
N MET A 151 9.86 3.58 -8.55
CA MET A 151 8.47 3.19 -8.34
C MET A 151 7.96 2.20 -9.39
N LEU A 152 8.34 2.41 -10.66
CA LEU A 152 7.98 1.49 -11.75
C LEU A 152 8.60 0.11 -11.53
N ASN A 153 9.87 0.04 -11.14
CA ASN A 153 10.54 -1.22 -10.89
C ASN A 153 9.97 -1.96 -9.68
N GLU A 154 9.64 -1.25 -8.61
CA GLU A 154 8.94 -1.85 -7.46
C GLU A 154 7.57 -2.40 -7.88
N SER A 155 6.82 -1.65 -8.69
CA SER A 155 5.51 -2.06 -9.19
C SER A 155 5.60 -3.28 -10.11
N ARG A 156 6.59 -3.33 -11.01
CA ARG A 156 6.87 -4.49 -11.88
C ARG A 156 7.18 -5.74 -11.06
N ALA A 157 8.08 -5.64 -10.08
CA ALA A 157 8.42 -6.76 -9.20
C ALA A 157 7.22 -7.24 -8.38
N ARG A 158 6.34 -6.32 -7.94
CA ARG A 158 5.11 -6.67 -7.25
C ARG A 158 4.13 -7.41 -8.16
N LEU A 159 3.98 -6.94 -9.40
CA LEU A 159 3.13 -7.59 -10.40
C LEU A 159 3.64 -8.98 -10.75
N GLU A 160 4.93 -9.14 -11.00
CA GLU A 160 5.56 -10.43 -11.27
C GLU A 160 5.29 -11.44 -10.14
N ASN A 161 5.48 -11.03 -8.89
CA ASN A 161 5.18 -11.87 -7.73
C ASN A 161 3.69 -12.22 -7.60
N LEU A 162 2.78 -11.29 -7.93
CA LEU A 162 1.35 -11.55 -7.94
C LEU A 162 0.96 -12.53 -9.04
N THR A 163 1.51 -12.36 -10.24
CA THR A 163 1.31 -13.26 -11.37
C THR A 163 1.78 -14.67 -11.05
N LYS A 164 2.97 -14.81 -10.45
CA LYS A 164 3.47 -16.11 -10.00
C LYS A 164 2.53 -16.76 -8.98
N HIS A 165 2.04 -16.00 -8.00
CA HIS A 165 1.12 -16.52 -7.00
C HIS A 165 -0.22 -16.95 -7.60
N LEU A 166 -0.73 -16.22 -8.59
CA LEU A 166 -1.93 -16.62 -9.32
C LEU A 166 -1.70 -17.95 -10.05
N ALA A 167 -0.58 -18.11 -10.75
CA ALA A 167 -0.24 -19.36 -11.43
C ALA A 167 -0.14 -20.54 -10.45
N GLU A 168 0.51 -20.35 -9.29
CA GLU A 168 0.58 -21.36 -8.22
C GLU A 168 -0.82 -21.75 -7.71
N MET A 169 -1.72 -20.77 -7.56
CA MET A 169 -3.11 -21.04 -7.14
C MET A 169 -3.92 -21.75 -8.21
N GLU A 170 -3.69 -21.45 -9.49
CA GLU A 170 -4.33 -22.12 -10.62
C GLU A 170 -3.89 -23.58 -10.71
N GLU A 171 -2.60 -23.86 -10.54
CA GLU A 171 -2.04 -25.22 -10.48
C GLU A 171 -2.61 -26.01 -9.29
N GLN A 172 -2.71 -25.37 -8.13
CA GLN A 172 -3.22 -25.99 -6.90
C GLN A 172 -4.75 -25.99 -6.80
N LYS A 173 -5.47 -25.46 -7.80
CA LYS A 173 -6.91 -25.21 -7.72
C LYS A 173 -7.72 -26.44 -7.35
N ASP A 174 -7.42 -27.59 -7.95
CA ASP A 174 -8.19 -28.81 -7.72
C ASP A 174 -7.93 -29.42 -6.34
N GLU A 175 -6.70 -29.33 -5.85
CA GLU A 175 -6.36 -29.75 -4.49
C GLU A 175 -6.99 -28.83 -3.44
N ILE A 176 -6.97 -27.52 -3.69
CA ILE A 176 -7.69 -26.52 -2.88
C ILE A 176 -9.18 -26.85 -2.87
N ASN A 177 -9.78 -27.12 -4.03
CA ASN A 177 -11.19 -27.47 -4.13
C ASN A 177 -11.52 -28.76 -3.37
N LYS A 178 -10.76 -29.84 -3.54
CA LYS A 178 -10.92 -31.10 -2.81
C LYS A 178 -10.84 -30.87 -1.30
N SER A 179 -9.83 -30.14 -0.85
CA SER A 179 -9.64 -29.80 0.57
C SER A 179 -10.81 -28.99 1.13
N ARG A 180 -11.34 -28.03 0.35
CA ARG A 180 -12.51 -27.24 0.75
C ARG A 180 -13.80 -28.06 0.79
N VAL A 181 -14.03 -28.91 -0.21
CA VAL A 181 -15.18 -29.83 -0.22
C VAL A 181 -15.12 -30.74 1.00
N LYS A 182 -13.97 -31.36 1.27
CA LYS A 182 -13.74 -32.19 2.45
C LYS A 182 -14.05 -31.41 3.74
N PHE A 183 -13.53 -30.20 3.88
CA PHE A 183 -13.82 -29.33 5.02
C PHE A 183 -15.32 -29.11 5.23
N PHE A 184 -16.08 -28.80 4.18
CA PHE A 184 -17.52 -28.55 4.29
C PHE A 184 -18.34 -29.81 4.57
N LEU A 185 -17.87 -30.98 4.13
CA LEU A 185 -18.54 -32.26 4.41
C LEU A 185 -18.27 -32.76 5.83
N GLU A 186 -17.05 -32.57 6.34
CA GLU A 186 -16.61 -33.12 7.63
C GLU A 186 -16.84 -32.16 8.81
N THR A 187 -16.89 -30.85 8.55
CA THR A 187 -17.08 -29.85 9.62
C THR A 187 -18.56 -29.55 9.80
N LYS A 188 -19.12 -29.82 10.98
CA LYS A 188 -20.48 -29.37 11.32
C LYS A 188 -20.56 -27.85 11.14
N ARG A 189 -21.60 -27.38 10.43
CA ARG A 189 -21.85 -25.96 10.22
C ARG A 189 -21.88 -25.26 11.59
N PRO A 190 -21.04 -24.24 11.83
CA PRO A 190 -21.09 -23.50 13.09
C PRO A 190 -22.48 -22.90 13.25
N ASP A 191 -22.99 -22.93 14.48
CA ASP A 191 -24.31 -22.42 14.81
C ASP A 191 -24.44 -20.95 14.38
N LYS A 192 -25.62 -20.53 13.92
CA LYS A 192 -25.83 -19.23 13.22
C LYS A 192 -25.48 -18.00 14.06
N LYS A 193 -25.19 -18.15 15.35
CA LYS A 193 -24.65 -17.10 16.22
C LYS A 193 -23.13 -16.99 16.01
N ALA A 194 -22.76 -16.39 14.88
CA ALA A 194 -21.43 -15.86 14.49
C ALA A 194 -20.19 -16.75 14.74
N PRO A 195 -19.46 -17.18 13.70
CA PRO A 195 -18.21 -17.91 13.90
C PRO A 195 -17.10 -16.96 14.38
N ARG A 196 -16.67 -17.08 15.64
CA ARG A 196 -15.26 -16.81 15.97
C ARG A 196 -14.44 -17.90 15.28
N ARG A 197 -13.51 -17.52 14.39
CA ARG A 197 -12.67 -18.48 13.66
C ARG A 197 -11.92 -19.38 14.66
N PRO A 198 -11.85 -20.69 14.45
CA PRO A 198 -11.02 -21.56 15.27
C PRO A 198 -9.56 -21.27 14.96
N PHE A 199 -8.80 -20.75 15.93
CA PHE A 199 -7.35 -20.91 15.92
C PHE A 199 -7.05 -22.39 16.26
N PRO A 200 -6.13 -23.06 15.55
CA PRO A 200 -5.72 -24.40 15.95
C PRO A 200 -5.07 -24.33 17.33
N LYS A 201 -5.66 -25.00 18.32
CA LYS A 201 -5.00 -25.31 19.58
C LYS A 201 -3.97 -26.41 19.26
N LYS A 202 -2.68 -26.11 19.45
CA LYS A 202 -1.62 -27.12 19.41
C LYS A 202 -1.80 -28.04 20.62
N GLU A 203 -2.06 -29.33 20.37
CA GLU A 203 -1.73 -30.41 21.31
C GLU A 203 -0.21 -30.50 21.49
#